data_AF-A0A357MCN5-F1
#
_entry.id   AF-A0A357MCN5-F1
#
_cell.length_a   1.000
_cell.length_b   1.000
_cell.length_c   1.000
_cell.angle_alpha   90.00
_cell.angle_beta   90.00
_cell.angle_gamma   90.00
#
_symmetry.space_group_name_H-M   'P 1'
#
loop_
_entity.id
_entity.type
_entity.pdbx_description
1 polymer ?
#
loop_
_entity_poly.entity_id
_entity_poly.type
_entity_poly.pdbx_seq_one_letter_code
_entity_poly.pdbx_strand_id
1 'polypeptide(L)'
;RAKGMNPVIFEKMPVAGGNTTKSSSGMNASETKFQKEQGIEDSNDLFYEETLKGGHDTNDIEMLRFFVDHSASAIDWLDSIGIRLNNITITGGMNEKRTHRPEDGSAVGQYLVKGLVKSVQEQ
;
A
#
# COMPACT_ATOMS: atom_id res chain seq x y z
N ARG A 1 -10.45 9.89 -15.46
CA ARG A 1 -10.91 8.64 -16.15
C ARG A 1 -9.76 7.87 -16.81
N ALA A 2 -9.06 6.99 -16.08
CA ALA A 2 -7.87 6.29 -16.60
C ALA A 2 -8.11 5.37 -17.81
N LYS A 3 -9.32 4.82 -17.99
CA LYS A 3 -9.72 3.95 -19.12
C LYS A 3 -10.88 4.51 -19.95
N GLY A 4 -11.17 5.81 -19.84
CA GLY A 4 -12.30 6.46 -20.54
C GLY A 4 -13.70 6.09 -20.05
N MET A 5 -13.84 5.19 -19.07
CA MET A 5 -15.12 4.75 -18.52
C MET A 5 -15.79 5.80 -17.60
N ASN A 6 -17.10 5.64 -17.36
CA ASN A 6 -17.89 6.48 -16.45
C ASN A 6 -18.45 5.65 -15.27
N PRO A 7 -17.65 5.37 -14.23
CA PRO A 7 -18.09 4.55 -13.11
C PRO A 7 -19.01 5.32 -12.15
N VAL A 8 -19.89 4.60 -11.45
CA VAL A 8 -20.64 5.08 -10.29
C VAL A 8 -20.14 4.31 -9.06
N ILE A 9 -19.82 5.02 -7.99
CA ILE A 9 -19.30 4.44 -6.73
C ILE A 9 -20.38 4.58 -5.66
N PHE A 10 -20.73 3.48 -4.99
CA PHE A 10 -21.69 3.45 -3.90
C PHE A 10 -21.00 3.20 -2.57
N GLU A 11 -21.36 4.00 -1.57
CA GLU A 11 -20.99 3.82 -0.16
C GLU A 11 -22.28 3.86 0.66
N LYS A 12 -22.50 2.85 1.50
CA LYS A 12 -23.70 2.75 2.33
C LYS A 12 -23.61 3.66 3.55
N MET A 13 -22.39 3.86 4.06
CA MET A 13 -22.14 4.65 5.26
C MET A 13 -22.21 6.16 4.94
N PRO A 14 -22.45 7.02 5.93
CA PRO A 14 -22.48 8.47 5.72
C PRO A 14 -21.14 9.06 5.24
N VAL A 15 -20.04 8.31 5.35
CA VAL A 15 -18.69 8.73 4.97
C VAL A 15 -17.95 7.57 4.29
N ALA A 16 -17.11 7.90 3.30
CA ALA A 16 -16.25 6.92 2.63
C ALA A 16 -15.04 6.52 3.50
N GLY A 17 -14.50 5.31 3.23
CA GLY A 17 -13.18 4.88 3.71
C GLY A 17 -13.18 3.68 4.67
N GLY A 18 -14.30 3.37 5.32
CA GLY A 18 -14.46 2.15 6.13
C GLY A 18 -13.29 1.87 7.11
N ASN A 19 -12.82 0.63 7.17
CA ASN A 19 -11.69 0.23 8.01
C ASN A 19 -10.35 0.78 7.52
N THR A 20 -10.20 1.09 6.22
CA THR A 20 -8.98 1.72 5.69
C THR A 20 -8.66 3.01 6.43
N THR A 21 -9.68 3.82 6.78
CA THR A 21 -9.51 5.04 7.60
C THR A 21 -8.85 4.78 8.96
N LYS A 22 -8.95 3.55 9.50
CA LYS A 22 -8.40 3.16 10.80
C LYS A 22 -6.99 2.57 10.73
N SER A 23 -6.48 2.28 9.54
CA SER A 23 -5.11 1.81 9.36
C SER A 23 -4.10 2.86 9.82
N SER A 24 -3.11 2.44 10.62
CA SER A 24 -2.11 3.33 11.21
C SER A 24 -0.73 3.15 10.58
N SER A 25 -0.15 1.96 10.69
CA SER A 25 1.29 1.73 10.53
C SER A 25 1.83 1.99 9.12
N GLY A 26 1.13 1.54 8.09
CA GLY A 26 1.55 1.72 6.70
C GLY A 26 1.00 0.67 5.73
N MET A 27 1.51 0.70 4.52
CA MET A 27 1.25 -0.22 3.43
C MET A 27 2.55 -0.94 3.06
N ASN A 28 2.55 -2.27 3.00
CA ASN A 28 3.77 -3.01 2.72
C ASN A 28 4.07 -3.08 1.23
N ALA A 29 5.34 -2.88 0.86
CA ALA A 29 5.84 -3.11 -0.50
C ALA A 29 7.36 -3.34 -0.50
N SER A 30 7.82 -4.27 -1.33
CA SER A 30 9.24 -4.57 -1.55
C SER A 30 9.72 -4.00 -2.88
N GLU A 31 11.03 -3.85 -3.05
CA GLU A 31 11.69 -3.35 -4.27
C GLU A 31 11.20 -1.96 -4.74
N THR A 32 10.71 -1.14 -3.82
CA THR A 32 10.20 0.19 -4.17
C THR A 32 11.31 1.19 -4.44
N LYS A 33 11.02 2.23 -5.24
CA LYS A 33 11.95 3.36 -5.43
C LYS A 33 12.35 4.03 -4.11
N PHE A 34 11.44 4.11 -3.13
CA PHE A 34 11.71 4.73 -1.83
C PHE A 34 12.61 3.88 -0.94
N GLN A 35 12.52 2.54 -1.03
CA GLN A 35 13.48 1.63 -0.37
C GLN A 35 14.87 1.85 -0.96
N LYS A 36 14.98 1.89 -2.30
CA LYS A 36 16.23 2.14 -3.01
C LYS A 36 16.86 3.50 -2.65
N GLU A 37 16.06 4.56 -2.60
CA GLU A 37 16.50 5.91 -2.18
C GLU A 37 17.06 5.93 -0.75
N GLN A 38 16.59 5.02 0.12
CA GLN A 38 17.01 4.90 1.51
C GLN A 38 18.08 3.82 1.74
N GLY A 39 18.59 3.19 0.66
CA GLY A 39 19.57 2.10 0.76
C GLY A 39 19.04 0.85 1.45
N ILE A 40 17.72 0.62 1.40
CA ILE A 40 17.09 -0.60 1.92
C ILE A 40 17.08 -1.64 0.80
N GLU A 41 17.70 -2.79 1.07
CA GLU A 41 17.70 -3.96 0.20
C GLU A 41 16.60 -4.91 0.65
N ASP A 42 15.60 -5.12 -0.19
CA ASP A 42 14.47 -6.03 0.05
C ASP A 42 14.16 -6.72 -1.28
N SER A 43 13.43 -7.84 -1.24
CA SER A 43 13.05 -8.55 -2.46
C SER A 43 11.63 -9.08 -2.38
N ASN A 44 11.02 -9.24 -3.55
CA ASN A 44 9.70 -9.83 -3.68
C ASN A 44 9.68 -11.29 -3.19
N ASP A 45 10.78 -12.03 -3.29
CA ASP A 45 10.83 -13.41 -2.78
C ASP A 45 10.91 -13.45 -1.26
N LEU A 46 11.72 -12.59 -0.65
CA LEU A 46 11.77 -12.46 0.81
C LEU A 46 10.42 -12.06 1.39
N PHE A 47 9.75 -11.06 0.80
CA PHE A 47 8.43 -10.63 1.26
C PHE A 47 7.36 -11.74 1.05
N TYR A 48 7.44 -12.50 -0.04
CA TYR A 48 6.56 -13.65 -0.28
C TYR A 48 6.73 -14.73 0.79
N GLU A 49 7.97 -15.18 1.03
CA GLU A 49 8.28 -16.26 1.98
C GLU A 49 7.84 -15.89 3.41
N GLU A 50 8.12 -14.66 3.84
CA GLU A 50 7.70 -14.16 5.15
C GLU A 50 6.18 -14.10 5.28
N THR A 51 5.49 -13.63 4.24
CA THR A 51 4.02 -13.53 4.25
C THR A 51 3.38 -14.92 4.24
N LEU A 52 3.94 -15.86 3.48
CA LEU A 52 3.49 -17.26 3.44
C LEU A 52 3.63 -17.91 4.81
N LYS A 53 4.82 -17.79 5.40
CA LYS A 53 5.11 -18.30 6.75
C LYS A 53 4.23 -17.64 7.82
N GLY A 54 4.03 -16.33 7.75
CA GLY A 54 3.16 -15.58 8.66
C GLY A 54 1.68 -15.96 8.53
N GLY A 55 1.26 -16.37 7.34
CA GLY A 55 -0.05 -16.94 7.06
C GLY A 55 -0.16 -18.44 7.34
N HIS A 56 0.84 -19.05 7.97
CA HIS A 56 0.88 -20.49 8.26
C HIS A 56 0.67 -21.37 7.02
N ASP A 57 1.22 -20.95 5.87
CA ASP A 57 1.10 -21.66 4.58
C ASP A 57 -0.36 -21.82 4.09
N THR A 58 -1.29 -21.02 4.61
CA THR A 58 -2.73 -21.08 4.24
C THR A 58 -3.14 -20.04 3.19
N ASN A 59 -2.21 -19.19 2.77
CA ASN A 59 -2.46 -18.21 1.72
C ASN A 59 -2.71 -18.91 0.38
N ASP A 60 -3.54 -18.30 -0.47
CA ASP A 60 -3.55 -18.64 -1.89
C ASP A 60 -2.21 -18.21 -2.51
N ILE A 61 -1.45 -19.17 -3.03
CA ILE A 61 -0.08 -18.96 -3.50
C ILE A 61 -0.01 -18.05 -4.73
N GLU A 62 -0.99 -18.14 -5.64
CA GLU A 62 -1.01 -17.33 -6.86
C GLU A 62 -1.39 -15.89 -6.52
N MET A 63 -2.38 -15.72 -5.63
CA MET A 63 -2.76 -14.39 -5.15
C MET A 63 -1.64 -13.73 -4.34
N LEU A 64 -0.94 -14.50 -3.49
CA LEU A 64 0.17 -13.97 -2.71
C LEU A 64 1.33 -13.54 -3.61
N ARG A 65 1.66 -14.35 -4.63
CA ARG A 65 2.70 -13.99 -5.60
C ARG A 65 2.34 -12.70 -6.32
N PHE A 66 1.11 -12.60 -6.82
CA PHE A 66 0.60 -11.38 -7.45
C PHE A 66 0.67 -10.18 -6.51
N PHE A 67 0.24 -10.33 -5.25
CA PHE A 67 0.24 -9.27 -4.25
C PHE A 67 1.63 -8.66 -4.05
N VAL A 68 2.65 -9.51 -3.88
CA VAL A 68 4.01 -9.02 -3.64
C VAL A 68 4.62 -8.42 -4.91
N ASP A 69 4.46 -9.07 -6.07
CA ASP A 69 5.05 -8.62 -7.34
C ASP A 69 4.51 -7.26 -7.81
N HIS A 70 3.30 -6.91 -7.41
CA HIS A 70 2.67 -5.64 -7.77
C HIS A 70 2.76 -4.59 -6.66
N SER A 71 3.36 -4.91 -5.51
CA SER A 71 3.38 -4.03 -4.34
C SER A 71 4.11 -2.70 -4.60
N ALA A 72 5.27 -2.73 -5.27
CA ALA A 72 6.00 -1.53 -5.68
C ALA A 72 5.20 -0.65 -6.65
N SER A 73 4.56 -1.28 -7.65
CA SER A 73 3.76 -0.56 -8.65
C SER A 73 2.56 0.16 -8.02
N ALA A 74 2.00 -0.40 -6.93
CA ALA A 74 0.93 0.24 -6.18
C ALA A 74 1.42 1.50 -5.44
N ILE A 75 2.62 1.46 -4.85
CA ILE A 75 3.25 2.64 -4.24
C ILE A 75 3.55 3.71 -5.31
N ASP A 76 4.05 3.31 -6.46
CA ASP A 76 4.31 4.24 -7.58
C ASP A 76 3.04 4.88 -8.11
N TRP A 77 1.95 4.11 -8.21
CA TRP A 77 0.67 4.64 -8.63
C TRP A 77 0.12 5.66 -7.62
N LEU A 78 0.18 5.38 -6.32
CA LEU A 78 -0.23 6.32 -5.27
C LEU A 78 0.57 7.62 -5.35
N ASP A 79 1.90 7.53 -5.49
CA ASP A 79 2.77 8.71 -5.61
C ASP A 79 2.42 9.53 -6.87
N SER A 80 2.07 8.86 -7.98
CA SER A 80 1.68 9.53 -9.24
C SER A 80 0.39 10.37 -9.13
N ILE A 81 -0.48 10.04 -8.17
CA ILE A 81 -1.72 10.80 -7.87
C ILE A 81 -1.58 11.70 -6.63
N GLY A 82 -0.34 11.96 -6.20
CA GLY A 82 -0.05 12.87 -5.09
C GLY A 82 -0.23 12.27 -3.70
N ILE A 83 -0.30 10.94 -3.60
CA ILE A 83 -0.38 10.20 -2.33
C ILE A 83 1.00 9.58 -2.07
N ARG A 84 1.90 10.36 -1.48
CA ARG A 84 3.31 9.99 -1.31
C ARG A 84 3.54 9.23 0.00
N LEU A 85 4.08 8.01 -0.10
CA LEU A 85 4.39 7.13 1.04
C LEU A 85 5.89 6.78 1.09
N ASN A 86 6.73 7.79 1.34
CA ASN A 86 8.19 7.68 1.30
C ASN A 86 8.85 7.43 2.67
N ASN A 87 8.12 7.55 3.79
CA ASN A 87 8.65 7.18 5.09
C ASN A 87 8.50 5.67 5.27
N ILE A 88 9.59 4.95 5.53
CA ILE A 88 9.58 3.49 5.61
C ILE A 88 9.97 3.06 7.01
N THR A 89 9.15 2.18 7.57
CA THR A 89 9.38 1.58 8.89
C THR A 89 9.30 0.05 8.81
N ILE A 90 9.56 -0.59 9.96
CA ILE A 90 9.47 -2.03 10.11
C ILE A 90 8.34 -2.34 11.10
N THR A 91 7.58 -3.40 10.83
CA THR A 91 6.54 -3.92 11.73
C THR A 91 6.79 -5.39 12.04
N GLY A 92 6.02 -5.96 12.97
CA GLY A 92 6.22 -7.33 13.42
C GLY A 92 6.12 -8.36 12.29
N GLY A 93 7.05 -9.32 12.27
CA GLY A 93 7.08 -10.40 11.28
C GLY A 93 7.89 -10.12 10.01
N MET A 94 8.55 -8.96 9.93
CA MET A 94 9.36 -8.55 8.78
C MET A 94 10.85 -8.65 9.05
N ASN A 95 11.65 -9.12 8.08
CA ASN A 95 13.11 -9.01 8.17
C ASN A 95 13.61 -7.64 7.69
N GLU A 96 12.97 -7.06 6.67
CA GLU A 96 13.38 -5.77 6.08
C GLU A 96 12.34 -4.65 6.28
N LYS A 97 12.82 -3.40 6.22
CA LYS A 97 11.96 -2.22 6.27
C LYS A 97 11.13 -2.11 4.99
N ARG A 98 9.84 -2.39 5.08
CA ARG A 98 8.93 -2.35 3.91
C ARG A 98 7.57 -1.74 4.17
N THR A 99 7.33 -1.22 5.37
CA THR A 99 6.05 -0.58 5.71
C THR A 99 6.10 0.90 5.34
N HIS A 100 5.46 1.25 4.22
CA HIS A 100 5.38 2.60 3.67
C HIS A 100 4.28 3.44 4.34
N ARG A 101 4.61 4.66 4.72
CA ARG A 101 3.67 5.61 5.34
C ARG A 101 3.98 7.06 4.91
N PRO A 102 3.09 8.02 5.21
CA PRO A 102 3.31 9.42 4.88
C PRO A 102 4.61 9.97 5.48
N GLU A 103 5.19 10.97 4.83
CA GLU A 103 6.48 11.56 5.20
C GLU A 103 6.53 11.99 6.68
N ASP A 104 5.45 12.64 7.14
CA ASP A 104 5.27 13.14 8.51
C ASP A 104 4.99 12.04 9.55
N GLY A 105 4.90 10.77 9.12
CA GLY A 105 4.59 9.63 9.98
C GLY A 105 3.14 9.58 10.45
N SER A 106 2.24 10.38 9.87
CA SER A 106 0.81 10.34 10.15
C SER A 106 0.19 8.98 9.80
N ALA A 107 -1.00 8.70 10.35
CA ALA A 107 -1.70 7.45 10.10
C ALA A 107 -2.02 7.27 8.61
N VAL A 108 -1.52 6.18 8.02
CA VAL A 108 -1.63 5.91 6.58
C VAL A 108 -3.09 5.88 6.10
N GLY A 109 -4.00 5.41 6.95
CA GLY A 109 -5.39 5.18 6.60
C GLY A 109 -6.14 6.45 6.21
N GLN A 110 -6.14 7.45 7.10
CA GLN A 110 -6.77 8.74 6.82
C GLN A 110 -6.11 9.46 5.64
N TYR A 111 -4.78 9.35 5.53
CA TYR A 111 -4.02 9.94 4.44
C TYR A 111 -4.44 9.36 3.08
N LEU A 112 -4.50 8.03 2.96
CA LEU A 112 -4.96 7.32 1.76
C LEU A 112 -6.40 7.71 1.40
N VAL A 113 -7.33 7.61 2.35
CA VAL A 113 -8.76 7.86 2.09
C VAL A 113 -8.97 9.30 1.62
N LYS A 114 -8.34 10.28 2.27
CA LYS A 114 -8.43 11.69 1.87
C LYS A 114 -7.90 11.90 0.44
N GLY A 115 -6.74 11.33 0.12
CA GLY A 115 -6.14 11.47 -1.21
C GLY A 115 -6.96 10.80 -2.32
N LEU A 116 -7.48 9.59 -2.06
CA LEU A 116 -8.28 8.83 -3.02
C LEU A 116 -9.64 9.49 -3.27
N VAL A 117 -10.34 9.94 -2.22
CA VAL A 117 -11.61 10.66 -2.38
C VAL A 117 -11.42 11.97 -3.13
N LYS A 118 -10.37 12.73 -2.82
CA LYS A 118 -10.01 13.94 -3.57
C LYS A 118 -9.77 13.63 -5.05
N SER A 119 -9.02 12.56 -5.36
CA SER A 119 -8.74 12.13 -6.73
C SER A 119 -9.99 11.74 -7.52
N VAL A 120 -11.05 11.25 -6.85
CA VAL A 120 -12.34 10.96 -7.49
C VAL A 120 -13.14 12.24 -7.73
N GLN A 121 -13.08 13.21 -6.82
CA GLN A 121 -13.83 14.48 -6.90
C GLN A 121 -13.25 15.46 -7.93
N GLU A 122 -11.94 15.40 -8.18
CA GLU A 122 -11.23 16.25 -9.15
C GLU A 122 -11.25 15.71 -10.59
N GLN A 123 -11.76 14.48 -10.80
CA GLN A 123 -11.85 13.79 -12.10
C GLN A 123 -13.22 13.94 -12.77
#